data_AF-A0A7K1DH87-F1
#
_entry.id   AF-A0A7K1DH87-F1
#
_cell.length_a   1.000
_cell.length_b   1.000
_cell.length_c   1.000
_cell.angle_alpha   90.00
_cell.angle_beta   90.00
_cell.angle_gamma   90.00
#
_symmetry.space_group_name_H-M   'P 1'
#
loop_
_entity.id
_entity.type
_entity.pdbx_description
1 polymer ?
#
loop_
_entity_poly.entity_id
_entity_poly.type
_entity_poly.pdbx_seq_one_letter_code
_entity_poly.pdbx_strand_id
1 'polypeptide(L)'
;MTMLGDRQQLSYIASQAADARLNLELETEGMTLNIGPQHPATHGTLRIIARLDGEQVVWAEPACGYMHRGYEKLTEVRTFPQVTTLVNRIDWLGSFANEVPFILAAEKLMGVEAPTRAQYIRTILFELSRIANVSLFLGDLGVQLGAITPVFLAFRDREYV
;
A
#
# COMPACT_ATOMS: atom_id res chain seq x y z
N MET A 1 6.24 56.48 27.44
CA MET A 1 6.95 55.21 27.72
C MET A 1 6.26 54.58 28.92
N THR A 2 5.13 53.94 28.66
CA THR A 2 4.20 53.45 29.69
C THR A 2 4.72 52.12 30.22
N MET A 3 5.02 52.09 31.52
CA MET A 3 5.38 50.87 32.25
C MET A 3 4.22 49.87 32.11
N LEU A 4 4.50 48.70 31.54
CA LEU A 4 3.57 47.57 31.55
C LEU A 4 3.19 47.30 33.01
N GLY A 5 1.90 47.18 33.32
CA GLY A 5 1.46 46.92 34.70
C GLY A 5 2.04 45.58 35.18
N ASP A 6 2.38 45.47 36.47
CA ASP A 6 3.03 44.29 37.08
C ASP A 6 2.39 42.96 36.64
N ARG A 7 1.07 42.95 36.43
CA ARG A 7 0.30 41.78 35.97
C ARG A 7 0.57 41.39 34.52
N GLN A 8 0.79 42.36 33.63
CA GLN A 8 1.19 42.13 32.23
C GLN A 8 2.66 41.69 32.16
N GLN A 9 3.51 42.26 33.01
CA GLN A 9 4.91 41.85 33.13
C GLN A 9 5.04 40.40 33.65
N LEU A 10 4.26 40.03 34.67
CA LEU A 10 4.18 38.66 35.18
C LEU A 10 3.60 37.69 34.15
N SER A 11 2.60 38.10 33.36
CA SER A 11 2.06 37.29 32.27
C SER A 11 3.07 37.07 31.14
N TYR A 12 3.86 38.09 30.81
CA TYR A 12 4.92 38.00 29.80
C TYR A 12 6.08 37.13 30.27
N ILE A 13 6.48 37.26 31.54
CA ILE A 13 7.48 36.39 32.17
C ILE A 13 6.96 34.95 32.24
N ALA A 14 5.66 34.75 32.53
CA ALA A 14 5.06 33.42 32.55
C ALA A 14 4.94 32.80 31.15
N SER A 15 4.65 33.59 30.10
CA SER A 15 4.64 33.09 28.72
C SER A 15 6.06 32.79 28.23
N GLN A 16 7.03 33.64 28.53
CA GLN A 16 8.43 33.34 28.23
C GLN A 16 8.98 32.17 29.05
N ALA A 17 8.53 31.98 30.29
CA ALA A 17 8.88 30.81 31.08
C ALA A 17 8.15 29.53 30.61
N ALA A 18 6.99 29.65 29.94
CA ALA A 18 6.31 28.54 29.28
C ALA A 18 7.00 28.15 27.97
N ASP A 19 7.44 29.13 27.16
CA ASP A 19 8.25 28.91 25.96
C ASP A 19 9.68 28.45 26.31
N ALA A 20 10.23 28.91 27.43
CA ALA A 20 11.54 28.49 27.95
C ALA A 20 11.47 27.20 28.78
N ARG A 21 10.28 26.68 29.10
CA ARG A 21 10.09 25.28 29.52
C ARG A 21 10.27 24.39 28.29
N LEU A 22 11.53 24.33 27.87
CA LEU A 22 12.15 23.18 27.26
C LEU A 22 11.37 22.62 26.06
N ASN A 23 11.70 23.13 24.86
CA ASN A 23 12.13 22.22 23.80
C ASN A 23 13.43 21.52 24.24
N LEU A 24 13.38 20.75 25.35
CA LEU A 24 14.32 19.66 25.49
C LEU A 24 13.82 18.66 24.48
N GLU A 25 14.43 18.65 23.30
CA GLU A 25 14.56 17.41 22.58
C GLU A 25 15.34 16.49 23.52
N LEU A 26 14.60 15.74 24.35
CA LEU A 26 15.15 14.62 25.09
C LEU A 26 15.59 13.67 23.99
N GLU A 27 16.90 13.61 23.70
CA GLU A 27 17.46 12.55 22.87
C GLU A 27 17.17 11.22 23.56
N THR A 28 16.05 10.60 23.21
CA THR A 28 15.73 9.24 23.64
C THR A 28 16.61 8.28 22.84
N GLU A 29 17.09 7.20 23.47
CA GLU A 29 17.77 6.15 22.72
C GLU A 29 16.83 5.68 21.60
N GLY A 30 17.27 5.82 20.34
CA GLY A 30 16.42 5.55 19.19
C GLY A 30 15.79 4.16 19.27
N MET A 31 14.46 4.11 19.28
CA MET A 31 13.72 2.86 19.41
C MET A 31 13.65 2.17 18.05
N THR A 32 14.06 0.90 17.99
CA THR A 32 13.83 0.06 16.79
C THR A 32 12.59 -0.80 17.00
N LEU A 33 11.54 -0.54 16.20
CA LEU A 33 10.29 -1.27 16.19
C LEU A 33 10.23 -2.22 14.98
N ASN A 34 9.88 -3.48 15.22
CA ASN A 34 9.60 -4.44 14.17
C ASN A 34 8.08 -4.58 13.99
N ILE A 35 7.58 -4.20 12.82
CA ILE A 35 6.17 -4.33 12.44
C ILE A 35 6.05 -5.49 11.45
N GLY A 36 5.23 -6.50 11.75
CA GLY A 36 5.07 -7.69 10.90
C GLY A 36 5.97 -8.88 11.28
N PRO A 37 6.00 -9.97 10.50
CA PRO A 37 5.32 -10.13 9.20
C PRO A 37 3.83 -10.49 9.29
N GLN A 38 3.29 -10.72 10.49
CA GLN A 38 1.89 -11.14 10.70
C GLN A 38 0.96 -10.02 11.20
N HIS A 39 1.38 -8.76 11.09
CA HIS A 39 0.59 -7.65 11.62
C HIS A 39 -0.59 -7.33 10.67
N PRO A 40 -1.82 -7.11 11.16
CA PRO A 40 -2.97 -6.86 10.27
C PRO A 40 -2.78 -5.71 9.27
N ALA A 41 -2.03 -4.67 9.65
CA ALA A 41 -1.72 -3.53 8.78
C ALA A 41 -0.72 -3.82 7.65
N THR A 42 -0.17 -5.04 7.54
CA THR A 42 0.81 -5.39 6.50
C THR A 42 0.20 -6.04 5.26
N HIS A 43 -1.13 -6.24 5.22
CA HIS A 43 -1.89 -6.76 4.07
C HIS A 43 -1.25 -7.94 3.34
N GLY A 44 -0.79 -8.91 4.12
CA GLY A 44 0.06 -9.99 3.65
C GLY A 44 1.32 -10.07 4.50
N THR A 45 2.38 -10.64 3.95
CA THR A 45 3.62 -10.87 4.68
C THR A 45 4.67 -9.82 4.31
N LEU A 46 4.66 -8.73 5.06
CA LEU A 46 5.66 -7.66 4.99
C LEU A 46 6.17 -7.38 6.39
N ARG A 47 7.48 -7.28 6.54
CA ARG A 47 8.12 -6.80 7.77
C ARG A 47 8.67 -5.41 7.53
N ILE A 48 8.40 -4.47 8.42
CA ILE A 48 8.96 -3.12 8.40
C ILE A 48 9.79 -2.94 9.67
N ILE A 49 11.07 -2.61 9.50
CA ILE A 49 11.98 -2.27 10.59
C ILE A 49 11.99 -0.74 10.67
N ALA A 50 11.31 -0.19 11.66
CA ALA A 50 11.21 1.26 11.86
C ALA A 50 12.14 1.71 12.99
N ARG A 51 12.87 2.80 12.77
CA ARG A 51 13.57 3.55 13.83
C ARG A 51 12.74 4.76 14.18
N LEU A 52 12.49 4.95 15.46
CA LEU A 52 11.63 5.98 16.00
C LEU A 52 12.42 6.91 16.92
N ASP A 53 12.08 8.20 16.86
CA ASP A 53 12.37 9.19 17.89
C ASP A 53 11.02 9.66 18.45
N GLY A 54 10.68 9.18 19.65
CA GLY A 54 9.30 9.29 20.16
C GLY A 54 8.26 8.68 19.20
N GLU A 55 7.32 9.51 18.74
CA GLU A 55 6.28 9.13 17.76
C GLU A 55 6.72 9.34 16.30
N GLN A 56 7.86 9.99 16.06
CA GLN A 56 8.34 10.29 14.73
C GLN A 56 9.12 9.11 14.14
N VAL A 57 8.74 8.69 12.93
CA VAL A 57 9.52 7.73 12.16
C VAL A 57 10.71 8.46 11.53
N VAL A 58 11.93 8.18 12.02
CA VAL A 58 13.17 8.75 11.46
C VAL A 58 13.71 7.93 10.29
N TRP A 59 13.43 6.62 10.28
CA TRP A 59 13.83 5.72 9.21
C TRP A 59 12.96 4.47 9.21
N ALA A 60 12.73 3.88 8.04
CA ALA A 60 12.03 2.61 7.91
C ALA A 60 12.61 1.78 6.76
N GLU A 61 12.84 0.48 7.02
CA GLU A 61 13.25 -0.50 6.00
C GLU A 61 12.17 -1.56 5.82
N PRO A 62 11.56 -1.67 4.63
CA PRO A 62 10.70 -2.78 4.29
C PRO A 62 11.55 -4.01 3.94
N ALA A 63 11.49 -5.03 4.79
CA ALA A 63 12.04 -6.34 4.51
C ALA A 63 11.03 -7.17 3.70
N CYS A 64 11.27 -7.23 2.38
CA CYS A 64 10.45 -7.95 1.41
C CYS A 64 10.92 -9.40 1.21
N GLY A 65 10.14 -10.19 0.46
CA GLY A 65 10.54 -11.53 0.00
C GLY A 65 9.85 -12.71 0.68
N TYR A 66 9.02 -12.49 1.70
CA TYR A 66 8.27 -13.56 2.37
C TYR A 66 7.29 -14.31 1.44
N MET A 67 6.84 -13.68 0.34
CA MET A 67 6.01 -14.31 -0.71
C MET A 67 6.80 -14.66 -1.98
N HIS A 68 8.13 -14.59 -1.96
CA HIS A 68 8.93 -14.90 -3.14
C HIS A 68 8.80 -16.38 -3.49
N ARG A 69 8.29 -16.66 -4.70
CA ARG A 69 8.01 -18.01 -5.20
C ARG A 69 8.80 -18.36 -6.47
N GLY A 70 9.77 -17.54 -6.85
CA GLY A 70 10.59 -17.78 -8.04
C GLY A 70 9.80 -17.78 -9.35
N TYR A 71 8.79 -16.90 -9.48
CA TYR A 71 7.90 -16.87 -10.65
C TYR A 71 8.64 -16.82 -11.98
N GLU A 72 9.60 -15.90 -12.11
CA GLU A 72 10.41 -15.74 -13.32
C GLU A 72 11.13 -17.05 -13.67
N LYS A 73 11.74 -17.71 -12.69
CA LYS A 73 12.41 -19.00 -12.90
C LYS A 73 11.45 -20.10 -13.35
N LEU A 74 10.23 -20.10 -12.80
CA LEU A 74 9.19 -21.05 -13.21
C LEU A 74 8.70 -20.78 -14.65
N THR A 75 8.78 -19.54 -15.14
CA THR A 75 8.40 -19.22 -16.52
C THR A 75 9.40 -19.75 -17.55
N GLU A 76 10.69 -19.85 -17.20
CA GLU A 76 11.74 -20.34 -18.13
C GLU A 76 11.52 -21.78 -18.61
N VAL A 77 10.83 -22.60 -17.80
CA VAL A 77 10.62 -24.04 -18.09
C VAL A 77 9.20 -24.35 -18.56
N ARG A 78 8.39 -23.32 -18.85
CA ARG A 78 6.96 -23.46 -19.20
C ARG A 78 6.65 -22.84 -20.55
N THR A 79 5.63 -23.37 -21.20
CA THR A 79 5.11 -22.77 -22.43
C THR A 79 4.25 -21.55 -22.12
N PHE A 80 4.12 -20.61 -23.06
CA PHE A 80 3.33 -19.38 -22.87
C PHE A 80 1.92 -19.62 -22.30
N PRO A 81 1.11 -20.59 -22.79
CA PRO A 81 -0.20 -20.86 -22.19
C PRO A 81 -0.15 -21.34 -20.74
N GLN A 82 0.91 -22.07 -20.35
CA GLN A 82 1.09 -22.50 -18.96
C GLN A 82 1.46 -21.32 -18.06
N VAL A 83 2.24 -20.36 -18.57
CA VAL A 83 2.66 -19.17 -17.84
C VAL A 83 1.47 -18.27 -17.48
N THR A 84 0.41 -18.23 -18.26
CA THR A 84 -0.80 -17.43 -17.95
C THR A 84 -1.35 -17.73 -16.54
N THR A 85 -1.33 -19.00 -16.12
CA THR A 85 -1.76 -19.41 -14.78
C THR A 85 -0.84 -18.92 -13.65
N LEU A 86 0.43 -18.67 -13.94
CA LEU A 86 1.40 -18.11 -12.99
C LEU A 86 1.25 -16.60 -12.89
N VAL A 87 1.01 -15.91 -14.01
CA VAL A 87 0.88 -14.45 -14.08
C VAL A 87 -0.28 -13.95 -13.20
N ASN A 88 -1.41 -14.67 -13.19
CA ASN A 88 -2.54 -14.37 -12.30
C ASN A 88 -2.25 -14.51 -10.79
N ARG A 89 -1.10 -15.06 -10.41
CA ARG A 89 -0.73 -15.27 -9.01
C ARG A 89 0.29 -14.26 -8.49
N ILE A 90 0.75 -13.35 -9.36
CA ILE A 90 1.65 -12.25 -9.00
C ILE A 90 0.87 -11.20 -8.21
N ASP A 91 -0.21 -10.70 -8.79
CA ASP A 91 -1.27 -9.96 -8.10
C ASP A 91 -2.52 -10.83 -8.07
N TRP A 92 -2.92 -11.28 -6.88
CA TRP A 92 -4.05 -12.18 -6.70
C TRP A 92 -5.41 -11.47 -6.77
N LEU A 93 -5.44 -10.13 -6.78
CA LEU A 93 -6.65 -9.32 -6.98
C LEU A 93 -6.87 -8.95 -8.46
N GLY A 94 -5.78 -8.77 -9.21
CA GLY A 94 -5.82 -8.21 -10.57
C GLY A 94 -6.49 -9.07 -11.65
N SER A 95 -6.62 -10.39 -11.49
CA SER A 95 -7.27 -11.28 -12.48
C SER A 95 -6.82 -10.97 -13.93
N PHE A 96 -7.75 -10.71 -14.86
CA PHE A 96 -7.45 -10.36 -16.26
C PHE A 96 -6.55 -9.12 -16.43
N ALA A 97 -6.48 -8.23 -15.42
CA ALA A 97 -5.55 -7.11 -15.46
C ALA A 97 -4.07 -7.56 -15.49
N ASN A 98 -3.78 -8.77 -14.99
CA ASN A 98 -2.44 -9.37 -15.07
C ASN A 98 -2.23 -10.13 -16.40
N GLU A 99 -3.24 -10.86 -16.87
CA GLU A 99 -3.10 -11.69 -18.07
C GLU A 99 -2.98 -10.86 -19.35
N VAL A 100 -3.80 -9.82 -19.49
CA VAL A 100 -3.89 -9.06 -20.75
C VAL A 100 -2.54 -8.45 -21.15
N PRO A 101 -1.76 -7.79 -20.27
CA PRO A 101 -0.43 -7.30 -20.62
C PRO A 101 0.53 -8.40 -21.05
N PHE A 102 0.48 -9.58 -20.41
CA PHE A 102 1.31 -10.73 -20.78
C PHE A 102 0.95 -11.25 -22.18
N ILE A 103 -0.35 -11.38 -22.48
CA ILE A 103 -0.83 -11.81 -23.79
C ILE A 103 -0.47 -10.80 -24.88
N LEU A 104 -0.66 -9.50 -24.63
CA LEU A 104 -0.29 -8.44 -25.58
C LEU A 104 1.22 -8.44 -25.88
N ALA A 105 2.05 -8.68 -24.86
CA ALA A 105 3.49 -8.81 -25.05
C ALA A 105 3.83 -10.05 -25.91
N ALA A 106 3.20 -11.19 -25.66
CA ALA A 106 3.39 -12.40 -26.45
C ALA A 106 2.94 -12.22 -27.91
N GLU A 107 1.77 -11.62 -28.14
CA GLU A 107 1.25 -11.31 -29.48
C GLU A 107 2.17 -10.39 -30.27
N LYS A 108 2.70 -9.35 -29.61
CA LYS A 108 3.69 -8.44 -30.19
C LYS A 108 4.98 -9.14 -30.60
N LEU A 109 5.47 -10.09 -29.80
CA LEU A 109 6.66 -10.89 -30.13
C LEU A 109 6.42 -11.85 -31.31
N MET A 110 5.21 -12.39 -31.43
CA MET A 110 4.83 -13.29 -32.52
C MET A 110 4.43 -12.55 -33.81
N GLY A 111 4.20 -11.24 -33.75
CA GLY A 111 3.71 -10.46 -34.89
C GLY A 111 2.28 -10.80 -35.31
N VAL A 112 1.44 -11.22 -34.36
CA VAL A 112 0.04 -11.59 -34.61
C VAL A 112 -0.91 -10.59 -33.98
N GLU A 113 -2.09 -10.45 -34.57
CA GLU A 113 -3.16 -9.59 -34.04
C GLU A 113 -4.39 -10.44 -33.72
N ALA A 114 -4.95 -10.25 -32.52
CA ALA A 114 -6.19 -10.91 -32.14
C ALA A 114 -7.38 -10.32 -32.92
N PRO A 115 -8.42 -11.12 -33.25
CA PRO A 115 -9.61 -10.61 -33.91
C PRO A 115 -10.25 -9.46 -33.12
N THR A 116 -10.87 -8.50 -33.81
CA THR A 116 -11.51 -7.32 -33.21
C THR A 116 -12.45 -7.67 -32.04
N ARG A 117 -13.24 -8.75 -32.16
CA ARG A 117 -14.11 -9.23 -31.07
C ARG A 117 -13.32 -9.61 -29.81
N ALA A 118 -12.17 -10.28 -29.95
CA ALA A 118 -11.33 -10.68 -28.84
C ALA A 118 -10.70 -9.46 -28.15
N GLN A 119 -10.31 -8.43 -28.92
CA GLN A 119 -9.81 -7.16 -28.38
C GLN A 119 -10.87 -6.50 -27.48
N TYR A 120 -12.12 -6.38 -27.95
CA TYR A 120 -13.21 -5.82 -27.15
C TYR A 120 -13.51 -6.63 -25.88
N ILE A 121 -13.54 -7.96 -25.98
CA ILE A 121 -13.77 -8.82 -24.80
C ILE A 121 -12.65 -8.61 -23.77
N ARG A 122 -11.39 -8.55 -24.20
CA ARG A 122 -10.25 -8.30 -23.30
C ARG A 122 -10.38 -6.95 -22.61
N THR A 123 -10.76 -5.89 -23.33
CA THR A 123 -10.99 -4.58 -22.74
C THR A 123 -12.08 -4.63 -21.67
N ILE A 124 -13.23 -5.26 -21.95
CA ILE A 124 -14.32 -5.39 -20.98
C ILE A 124 -13.85 -6.14 -19.72
N LEU A 125 -13.18 -7.28 -19.88
CA LEU A 125 -12.69 -8.08 -18.75
C LEU A 125 -11.60 -7.35 -17.95
N PHE A 126 -10.74 -6.59 -18.63
CA PHE A 126 -9.72 -5.75 -18.00
C PHE A 126 -10.36 -4.66 -17.14
N GLU A 127 -11.37 -3.96 -17.66
CA GLU A 127 -12.08 -2.90 -16.92
C GLU A 127 -12.88 -3.46 -15.74
N LEU A 128 -13.55 -4.61 -15.90
CA LEU A 128 -14.21 -5.29 -14.78
C LEU A 128 -13.20 -5.64 -13.68
N SER A 129 -12.06 -6.21 -14.05
CA SER A 129 -11.00 -6.53 -13.09
C SER A 129 -10.44 -5.28 -12.40
N ARG A 130 -10.31 -4.16 -13.13
CA ARG A 130 -9.90 -2.87 -12.56
C ARG A 130 -10.92 -2.36 -11.54
N ILE A 131 -12.21 -2.39 -11.87
CA ILE A 131 -13.29 -1.95 -10.98
C ILE A 131 -13.32 -2.80 -9.71
N ALA A 132 -13.20 -4.13 -9.84
CA ALA A 132 -13.13 -5.04 -8.69
C ALA A 132 -11.92 -4.75 -7.79
N ASN A 133 -10.74 -4.53 -8.37
CA ASN A 133 -9.51 -4.24 -7.64
C ASN A 133 -9.59 -2.91 -6.88
N VAL A 134 -9.98 -1.82 -7.57
CA VAL A 134 -10.12 -0.49 -6.95
C VAL A 134 -11.19 -0.47 -5.87
N SER A 135 -12.32 -1.15 -6.07
CA SER A 135 -13.39 -1.25 -5.07
C SER A 135 -12.89 -1.88 -3.78
N LEU A 136 -12.16 -2.99 -3.87
CA LEU A 136 -11.56 -3.63 -2.68
C LEU A 136 -10.50 -2.76 -2.03
N PHE A 137 -9.62 -2.13 -2.81
CA PHE A 137 -8.61 -1.22 -2.28
C PHE A 137 -9.23 -0.11 -1.43
N LEU A 138 -10.30 0.53 -1.92
CA LEU A 138 -11.00 1.59 -1.19
C LEU A 138 -11.71 1.06 0.06
N GLY A 139 -12.32 -0.13 -0.02
CA GLY A 139 -12.97 -0.77 1.13
C GLY A 139 -11.98 -1.11 2.24
N ASP A 140 -10.84 -1.69 1.87
CA ASP A 140 -9.77 -2.12 2.77
C ASP A 140 -9.00 -0.94 3.38
N LEU A 141 -8.76 0.13 2.61
CA LEU A 141 -8.21 1.39 3.12
C LEU A 141 -9.05 1.95 4.27
N GLY A 142 -10.38 1.83 4.18
CA GLY A 142 -11.29 2.19 5.27
C GLY A 142 -10.97 1.46 6.57
N VAL A 143 -10.75 0.14 6.49
CA VAL A 143 -10.44 -0.70 7.66
C VAL A 143 -9.14 -0.28 8.32
N GLN A 144 -8.12 0.07 7.53
CA GLN A 144 -6.83 0.52 8.06
C GLN A 144 -6.90 1.85 8.80
N LEU A 145 -7.87 2.70 8.43
CA LEU A 145 -8.15 3.95 9.13
C LEU A 145 -9.16 3.77 10.29
N GLY A 146 -9.66 2.55 10.51
CA GLY A 146 -10.61 2.21 11.57
C GLY A 146 -12.08 2.19 11.16
N ALA A 147 -12.41 2.47 9.89
CA ALA A 147 -13.77 2.40 9.36
C ALA A 147 -14.06 0.99 8.79
N ILE A 148 -14.85 0.20 9.51
CA ILE A 148 -15.09 -1.21 9.14
C ILE A 148 -16.26 -1.37 8.13
N THR A 149 -17.23 -0.45 8.09
CA THR A 149 -18.38 -0.58 7.18
C THR A 149 -18.01 -0.62 5.68
N PRO A 150 -17.09 0.21 5.17
CA PRO A 150 -16.75 0.24 3.74
C PRO A 150 -16.30 -1.10 3.16
N VAL A 151 -15.55 -1.92 3.92
CA VAL A 151 -15.05 -3.20 3.40
C VAL A 151 -16.19 -4.18 3.10
N PHE A 152 -17.25 -4.19 3.90
CA PHE A 152 -18.41 -5.06 3.66
C PHE A 152 -19.18 -4.65 2.40
N LEU A 153 -19.28 -3.34 2.14
CA LEU A 153 -19.90 -2.82 0.92
C LEU A 153 -19.05 -3.13 -0.31
N ALA A 154 -17.73 -2.93 -0.20
CA ALA A 154 -16.78 -3.27 -1.27
C ALA A 154 -16.81 -4.76 -1.62
N PHE A 155 -16.84 -5.66 -0.62
CA PHE A 155 -16.99 -7.09 -0.86
C PHE A 155 -18.32 -7.43 -1.53
N ARG A 156 -19.44 -6.85 -1.06
CA ARG A 156 -20.76 -7.05 -1.70
C ARG A 156 -20.73 -6.66 -3.17
N ASP A 157 -20.21 -5.47 -3.48
CA ASP A 157 -20.22 -4.94 -4.85
C ASP A 157 -19.27 -5.72 -5.75
N ARG A 158 -18.11 -6.16 -5.22
CA ARG A 158 -17.18 -7.04 -5.94
C ARG A 158 -17.80 -8.37 -6.33
N GLU A 159 -18.67 -8.97 -5.53
CA GLU A 159 -19.28 -10.27 -5.88
C GLU A 159 -20.18 -10.19 -7.13
N TYR A 160 -20.57 -8.98 -7.58
CA TYR A 160 -21.30 -8.77 -8.83
C TYR A 160 -20.41 -8.54 -10.06
N VAL A 161 -19.11 -8.30 -9.86
CA VAL A 161 -18.12 -7.94 -10.89
C VAL A 161 -17.26 -9.14 -11.24
#